data_AF-A0A2D4T8M9-F1
#
_entry.id   AF-A0A2D4T8M9-F1
#
_cell.length_a   1.000
_cell.length_b   1.000
_cell.length_c   1.000
_cell.angle_alpha   90.00
_cell.angle_beta   90.00
_cell.angle_gamma   90.00
#
_symmetry.space_group_name_H-M   'P 1'
#
loop_
_entity.id
_entity.type
_entity.pdbx_description
1 polymer ?
#
loop_
_entity_poly.entity_id
_entity_poly.type
_entity_poly.pdbx_seq_one_letter_code
_entity_poly.pdbx_strand_id
1 'polypeptide(L)'
;MRSQGFNEDSTASARYLIATLWCRLAPILRANRNRVALALLCLLGAKAGLLCIPFLLKALVDGLDTDSTQLAIHVILLLVLAYGAARLTNTLFAELRDTLFGRVTEKAMHSISLQTFRHVHSLDVDYHLNRRTGGLARDIERGTNGISFLLRFFIFNIAPTLFEITMVAGILLINYGAEYAAVIVVSVLLYGSFSFRATRWRTQYVREVNAADSDSNTRAVDSLLNYETVKYFTNEAFEAERYDVALDIWEQARRKNRLSLFALNGGQALIIALSQTAMLGMAAIAVDKGSMTLG
;
A
#
# COMPACT_ATOMS: atom_id res chain seq x y z
N MET A 1 -13.26 -30.92 -13.08
CA MET A 1 -13.57 -29.48 -13.28
C MET A 1 -12.39 -28.84 -13.99
N ARG A 2 -12.58 -28.42 -15.24
CA ARG A 2 -11.54 -27.84 -16.10
C ARG A 2 -10.94 -26.61 -15.43
N SER A 3 -9.62 -26.61 -15.28
CA SER A 3 -8.80 -25.42 -15.05
C SER A 3 -8.97 -24.48 -16.24
N GLN A 4 -9.92 -23.55 -16.15
CA GLN A 4 -9.88 -22.38 -17.01
C GLN A 4 -8.64 -21.58 -16.60
N GLY A 5 -7.60 -21.68 -17.44
CA GLY A 5 -6.42 -20.84 -17.35
C GLY A 5 -6.87 -19.38 -17.41
N PHE A 6 -6.71 -18.68 -16.30
CA PHE A 6 -6.82 -17.23 -16.24
C PHE A 6 -5.59 -16.64 -16.94
N ASN A 7 -5.57 -16.75 -18.27
CA ASN A 7 -4.62 -16.07 -19.12
C ASN A 7 -5.28 -14.77 -19.57
N GLU A 8 -5.43 -13.82 -18.63
CA GLU A 8 -5.87 -12.46 -18.92
C GLU A 8 -4.68 -11.51 -18.79
N ASP A 9 -4.44 -10.75 -19.86
CA ASP A 9 -3.54 -9.61 -19.89
C ASP A 9 -3.78 -8.69 -18.68
N SER A 10 -2.88 -8.72 -17.68
CA SER A 10 -3.12 -8.01 -16.41
C SER A 10 -3.25 -6.50 -16.54
N THR A 11 -2.78 -5.94 -17.64
CA THR A 11 -2.91 -4.51 -17.94
C THR A 11 -4.34 -4.17 -18.35
N ALA A 12 -5.02 -5.06 -19.08
CA ALA A 12 -6.42 -4.91 -19.43
C ALA A 12 -7.32 -5.06 -18.19
N SER A 13 -7.07 -6.06 -17.34
CA SER A 13 -7.84 -6.25 -16.11
C SER A 13 -7.58 -5.17 -15.05
N ALA A 14 -6.34 -4.66 -14.92
CA ALA A 14 -6.07 -3.51 -14.04
C ALA A 14 -6.75 -2.23 -14.51
N ARG A 15 -6.69 -1.90 -15.81
CA ARG A 15 -7.39 -0.75 -16.39
C ARG A 15 -8.90 -0.88 -16.24
N TYR A 16 -9.44 -2.06 -16.47
CA TYR A 16 -10.87 -2.35 -16.31
C TYR A 16 -11.30 -2.21 -14.85
N LEU A 17 -10.53 -2.73 -13.90
CA LEU A 17 -10.79 -2.57 -12.47
C LEU A 17 -10.74 -1.11 -12.04
N ILE A 18 -9.72 -0.35 -12.44
CA ILE A 18 -9.58 1.08 -12.12
C ILE A 18 -10.75 1.86 -12.72
N ALA A 19 -11.10 1.61 -13.99
CA ALA A 19 -12.23 2.26 -14.65
C ALA A 19 -13.57 1.94 -13.95
N THR A 20 -13.78 0.68 -13.56
CA THR A 20 -14.99 0.23 -12.87
C THR A 20 -15.09 0.83 -11.47
N LEU A 21 -13.99 0.83 -10.72
CA LEU A 21 -13.90 1.47 -9.40
C LEU A 21 -14.16 2.98 -9.51
N TRP A 22 -13.55 3.65 -10.50
CA TRP A 22 -13.73 5.08 -10.74
C TRP A 22 -15.18 5.42 -11.11
N CYS A 23 -15.81 4.65 -12.00
CA CYS A 23 -17.22 4.84 -12.37
C CYS A 23 -18.16 4.69 -11.17
N ARG A 24 -17.85 3.79 -10.22
CA ARG A 24 -18.65 3.64 -8.98
C ARG A 24 -18.34 4.69 -7.92
N LEU A 25 -17.09 5.18 -7.87
CA LEU A 25 -16.64 6.18 -6.89
C LEU A 25 -17.02 7.62 -7.26
N ALA A 26 -16.87 7.98 -8.52
CA ALA A 26 -17.12 9.32 -9.02
C ALA A 26 -18.48 9.90 -8.59
N PRO A 27 -19.62 9.17 -8.65
CA PRO A 27 -20.90 9.69 -8.18
C PRO A 27 -20.92 9.91 -6.67
N ILE A 28 -20.29 9.03 -5.88
CA ILE A 28 -20.28 9.10 -4.41
C ILE A 28 -19.39 10.24 -3.91
N LEU A 29 -18.24 10.45 -4.58
CA LEU A 29 -17.34 11.57 -4.36
C LEU A 29 -18.01 12.89 -4.74
N ARG A 30 -18.71 12.95 -5.89
CA ARG A 30 -19.49 14.12 -6.30
C ARG A 30 -20.61 14.46 -5.32
N ALA A 31 -21.32 13.45 -4.81
CA ALA A 31 -22.38 13.66 -3.82
C ALA A 31 -21.85 14.27 -2.50
N ASN A 32 -20.58 14.04 -2.16
CA ASN A 32 -19.94 14.58 -0.96
C ASN A 32 -18.85 15.63 -1.30
N ARG A 33 -19.04 16.41 -2.38
CA ARG A 33 -18.03 17.35 -2.93
C ARG A 33 -17.40 18.28 -1.88
N ASN A 34 -18.19 18.83 -0.95
CA ASN A 34 -17.70 19.76 0.06
C ASN A 34 -16.73 19.08 1.05
N ARG A 35 -17.00 17.81 1.41
CA ARG A 35 -16.16 17.04 2.32
C ARG A 35 -14.89 16.56 1.63
N VAL A 36 -15.00 16.16 0.36
CA VAL A 36 -13.84 15.81 -0.46
C VAL A 36 -12.94 17.02 -0.66
N ALA A 37 -13.50 18.19 -0.96
CA ALA A 37 -12.74 19.43 -1.07
C ALA A 37 -12.02 19.79 0.25
N LEU A 38 -12.73 19.69 1.39
CA LEU A 38 -12.13 19.92 2.70
C LEU A 38 -11.02 18.91 3.02
N ALA A 39 -11.20 17.64 2.68
CA ALA A 39 -10.19 16.60 2.87
C ALA A 39 -8.96 16.82 1.99
N LEU A 40 -9.15 17.28 0.74
CA LEU A 40 -8.06 17.67 -0.15
C LEU A 40 -7.31 18.90 0.36
N LEU A 41 -8.02 19.89 0.92
CA LEU A 41 -7.39 21.04 1.58
C LEU A 41 -6.58 20.62 2.83
N CYS A 42 -7.11 19.70 3.64
CA CYS A 42 -6.38 19.14 4.77
C CYS A 42 -5.15 18.34 4.31
N LEU A 43 -5.26 17.61 3.19
CA LEU A 43 -4.15 16.90 2.56
C LEU A 43 -3.06 17.90 2.14
N LEU A 44 -3.44 18.99 1.46
CA LEU A 44 -2.52 20.06 1.09
C LEU A 44 -1.84 20.68 2.32
N GLY A 45 -2.61 20.99 3.37
CA GLY A 45 -2.10 21.55 4.62
C GLY A 45 -1.12 20.62 5.35
N ALA A 46 -1.44 19.33 5.46
CA ALA A 46 -0.54 18.32 6.03
C ALA A 46 0.77 18.25 5.23
N LYS A 47 0.68 18.21 3.90
CA LYS A 47 1.87 18.10 3.04
C LYS A 47 2.71 19.36 3.00
N ALA A 48 2.09 20.54 3.04
CA ALA A 48 2.81 21.80 3.24
C ALA A 48 3.58 21.76 4.58
N GLY A 49 2.94 21.31 5.67
CA GLY A 49 3.61 21.13 6.96
C GLY A 49 4.80 20.17 6.90
N LEU A 50 4.65 19.02 6.22
CA LEU A 50 5.74 18.05 6.03
C LEU A 50 6.90 18.63 5.22
N LEU A 51 6.60 19.41 4.17
CA LEU A 51 7.62 20.03 3.33
C LEU A 51 8.28 21.23 3.99
N CYS A 52 7.59 21.94 4.88
CA CYS A 52 8.17 23.04 5.66
C CYS A 52 9.18 22.55 6.70
N ILE A 53 9.08 21.30 7.18
CA ILE A 53 9.98 20.76 8.20
C ILE A 53 11.47 20.83 7.78
N PRO A 54 11.87 20.33 6.59
CA PRO A 54 13.24 20.49 6.09
C PRO A 54 13.72 21.95 6.03
N PHE A 55 12.87 22.89 5.59
CA PHE A 55 13.24 24.31 5.53
C PHE A 55 13.39 24.94 6.92
N LEU A 56 12.53 24.57 7.87
CA LEU A 56 12.66 24.96 9.28
C LEU A 56 13.94 24.41 9.90
N LEU A 57 14.30 23.16 9.57
CA LEU A 57 15.54 22.54 10.02
C LEU A 57 16.78 23.21 9.39
N LYS A 58 16.72 23.57 8.10
CA LYS A 58 17.76 24.36 7.44
C LYS A 58 17.97 25.71 8.14
N ALA A 59 16.88 26.46 8.37
CA ALA A 59 16.95 27.75 9.06
C ALA A 59 17.47 27.64 10.51
N LEU A 60 17.19 26.52 11.19
CA LEU A 60 17.76 26.21 12.51
C LEU A 60 19.28 26.07 12.46
N VAL A 61 19.78 25.30 11.49
CA VAL A 61 21.21 25.04 11.32
C VAL A 61 21.95 26.31 10.89
N ASP A 62 21.41 27.05 9.91
CA ASP A 62 22.01 28.30 9.43
C ASP A 62 22.05 29.38 10.54
N GLY A 63 21.07 29.40 11.44
CA GLY A 63 21.02 30.34 12.56
C GLY A 63 22.00 30.05 13.72
N LEU A 64 22.53 28.82 13.79
CA LEU A 64 23.55 28.44 14.78
C LEU A 64 24.96 28.96 14.41
N ASP A 65 25.18 29.37 13.17
CA ASP A 65 26.47 29.79 12.63
C ASP A 65 26.75 31.31 12.82
N THR A 66 25.84 32.05 13.45
CA THR A 66 25.97 33.52 13.64
C THR A 66 26.42 33.86 15.08
N ASP A 67 27.49 34.65 15.20
CA ASP A 67 28.30 35.01 16.40
C ASP A 67 27.58 35.74 17.57
N SER A 68 26.24 35.76 17.61
CA SER A 68 25.44 36.53 18.58
C SER A 68 24.78 35.66 19.66
N THR A 69 25.46 35.46 20.78
CA THR A 69 25.18 34.41 21.79
C THR A 69 23.79 34.47 22.47
N GLN A 70 23.14 35.64 22.60
CA GLN A 70 21.83 35.77 23.26
C GLN A 70 20.63 35.85 22.30
N LEU A 71 20.81 36.43 21.11
CA LEU A 71 19.81 36.44 20.04
C LEU A 71 19.65 35.05 19.43
N ALA A 72 20.76 34.29 19.33
CA ALA A 72 20.76 32.93 18.82
C ALA A 72 19.84 32.00 19.64
N ILE A 73 19.90 32.03 20.97
CA ILE A 73 19.12 31.10 21.82
C ILE A 73 17.60 31.32 21.68
N HIS A 74 17.13 32.56 21.63
CA HIS A 74 15.70 32.86 21.45
C HIS A 74 15.20 32.44 20.07
N VAL A 75 16.00 32.67 19.02
CA VAL A 75 15.69 32.24 17.65
C VAL A 75 15.66 30.72 17.54
N ILE A 76 16.62 30.03 18.15
CA ILE A 76 16.67 28.56 18.20
C ILE A 76 15.44 28.00 18.93
N LEU A 77 15.10 28.54 20.10
CA LEU A 77 13.92 28.10 20.86
C LEU A 77 12.62 28.33 20.08
N LEU A 78 12.47 29.49 19.42
CA LEU A 78 11.32 29.80 18.58
C LEU A 78 11.20 28.83 17.40
N LEU A 79 12.32 28.50 16.75
CA LEU A 79 12.35 27.57 15.63
C LEU A 79 12.11 26.11 16.07
N VAL A 80 12.60 25.69 17.24
CA VAL A 80 12.28 24.38 17.83
C VAL A 80 10.79 24.28 18.14
N LEU A 81 10.20 25.34 18.69
CA LEU A 81 8.77 25.41 18.97
C LEU A 81 7.96 25.43 17.66
N ALA A 82 8.43 26.14 16.62
CA ALA A 82 7.84 26.14 15.29
C ALA A 82 7.93 24.76 14.62
N TYR A 83 9.04 24.03 14.76
CA TYR A 83 9.17 22.65 14.30
C TYR A 83 8.17 21.73 15.02
N GLY A 84 8.09 21.82 16.36
CA GLY A 84 7.12 21.06 17.16
C GLY A 84 5.68 21.34 16.74
N ALA A 85 5.33 22.61 16.55
CA ALA A 85 4.02 23.05 16.10
C ALA A 85 3.71 22.58 14.67
N ALA A 86 4.68 22.69 13.74
CA ALA A 86 4.54 22.22 12.37
C ALA A 86 4.34 20.70 12.31
N ARG A 87 5.08 19.94 13.14
CA ARG A 87 4.92 18.49 13.26
C ARG A 87 3.54 18.12 13.80
N LEU A 88 3.08 18.78 14.88
CA LEU A 88 1.74 18.56 15.43
C LEU A 88 0.65 18.90 14.40
N THR A 89 0.81 20.01 13.71
CA THR A 89 -0.11 20.49 12.68
C THR A 89 -0.20 19.50 11.52
N ASN A 90 0.93 18.97 11.03
CA ASN A 90 0.96 17.93 10.01
C ASN A 90 0.18 16.68 10.46
N THR A 91 0.42 16.20 11.68
CA THR A 91 -0.30 15.04 12.24
C THR A 91 -1.81 15.31 12.37
N LEU A 92 -2.21 16.48 12.88
CA LEU A 92 -3.62 16.84 13.04
C LEU A 92 -4.34 16.96 11.69
N PHE A 93 -3.72 17.58 10.68
CA PHE A 93 -4.30 17.66 9.35
C PHE A 93 -4.38 16.29 8.66
N ALA A 94 -3.40 15.41 8.88
CA ALA A 94 -3.44 14.04 8.39
C ALA A 94 -4.61 13.26 9.01
N GLU A 95 -4.79 13.37 10.34
CA GLU A 95 -5.89 12.71 11.04
C GLU A 95 -7.27 13.27 10.65
N LEU A 96 -7.36 14.58 10.48
CA LEU A 96 -8.58 15.26 10.03
C LEU A 96 -8.94 14.84 8.60
N ARG A 97 -7.94 14.82 7.70
CA ARG A 97 -8.08 14.28 6.33
C ARG A 97 -8.60 12.85 6.38
N ASP A 98 -8.00 12.00 7.21
CA ASP A 98 -8.35 10.57 7.27
C ASP A 98 -9.75 10.36 7.83
N THR A 99 -10.16 11.16 8.82
CA THR A 99 -11.52 11.16 9.36
C THR A 99 -12.54 11.61 8.30
N LEU A 100 -12.22 12.66 7.53
CA LEU A 100 -13.10 13.18 6.47
C LEU A 100 -13.27 12.16 5.34
N PHE A 101 -12.17 11.56 4.86
CA PHE A 101 -12.22 10.50 3.85
C PHE A 101 -12.86 9.22 4.40
N GLY A 102 -12.67 8.90 5.68
CA GLY A 102 -13.25 7.75 6.35
C GLY A 102 -14.76 7.76 6.21
N ARG A 103 -15.41 8.87 6.59
CA ARG A 103 -16.88 8.99 6.46
C ARG A 103 -17.39 8.90 5.02
N VAL A 104 -16.65 9.42 4.04
CA VAL A 104 -17.02 9.29 2.62
C VAL A 104 -16.90 7.83 2.17
N THR A 105 -15.84 7.16 2.63
CA THR A 105 -15.58 5.75 2.32
C THR A 105 -16.62 4.83 2.95
N GLU A 106 -17.02 5.07 4.20
CA GLU A 106 -18.10 4.29 4.85
C GLU A 106 -19.43 4.42 4.08
N LYS A 107 -19.79 5.64 3.66
CA LYS A 107 -20.98 5.86 2.83
C LYS A 107 -20.88 5.14 1.48
N ALA A 108 -19.69 5.14 0.87
CA ALA A 108 -19.46 4.44 -0.37
C ALA A 108 -19.64 2.93 -0.20
N MET A 109 -19.06 2.37 0.87
CA MET A 109 -19.20 0.96 1.23
C MET A 109 -20.67 0.58 1.48
N HIS A 110 -21.39 1.37 2.26
CA HIS A 110 -22.83 1.16 2.50
C HIS A 110 -23.61 1.09 1.18
N SER A 111 -23.39 2.06 0.28
CA SER A 111 -24.08 2.10 -1.01
C SER A 111 -23.74 0.90 -1.90
N ILE A 112 -22.46 0.49 -1.96
CA ILE A 112 -22.01 -0.64 -2.78
C ILE A 112 -22.58 -1.95 -2.25
N SER A 113 -22.58 -2.15 -0.93
CA SER A 113 -23.16 -3.33 -0.29
C SER A 113 -24.66 -3.43 -0.57
N LEU A 114 -25.40 -2.33 -0.44
CA LEU A 114 -26.84 -2.30 -0.74
C LEU A 114 -27.14 -2.57 -2.22
N GLN A 115 -26.36 -1.99 -3.15
CA GLN A 115 -26.51 -2.26 -4.58
C GLN A 115 -26.23 -3.73 -4.91
N THR A 116 -25.19 -4.32 -4.30
CA THR A 116 -24.85 -5.73 -4.51
C THR A 116 -25.96 -6.63 -3.99
N PHE A 117 -26.50 -6.33 -2.79
CA PHE A 117 -27.64 -7.05 -2.22
C PHE A 117 -28.88 -6.98 -3.13
N ARG A 118 -29.24 -5.79 -3.62
CA ARG A 118 -30.36 -5.60 -4.55
C ARG A 118 -30.15 -6.33 -5.87
N HIS A 119 -28.94 -6.29 -6.42
CA HIS A 119 -28.61 -6.98 -7.67
C HIS A 119 -28.76 -8.50 -7.51
N VAL A 120 -28.23 -9.05 -6.42
CA VAL A 120 -28.35 -10.49 -6.12
C VAL A 120 -29.82 -10.89 -6.00
N HIS A 121 -30.65 -10.08 -5.34
CA HIS A 121 -32.08 -10.35 -5.21
C HIS A 121 -32.85 -10.21 -6.54
N SER A 122 -32.31 -9.48 -7.52
CA SER A 122 -32.93 -9.32 -8.84
C SER A 122 -32.62 -10.46 -9.82
N LEU A 123 -31.82 -11.44 -9.42
CA LEU A 123 -31.46 -12.58 -10.27
C LEU A 123 -32.58 -13.63 -10.28
N ASP A 124 -32.62 -14.42 -11.35
CA ASP A 124 -33.70 -15.39 -11.58
C ASP A 124 -33.76 -16.48 -10.50
N VAL A 125 -34.95 -17.06 -10.33
CA VAL A 125 -35.18 -18.16 -9.39
C VAL A 125 -34.25 -19.34 -9.66
N ASP A 126 -33.94 -19.64 -10.93
CA ASP A 126 -32.96 -20.66 -11.31
C ASP A 126 -31.54 -20.35 -10.80
N TYR A 127 -31.16 -19.06 -10.73
CA TYR A 127 -29.89 -18.64 -10.16
C TYR A 127 -29.85 -18.90 -8.64
N HIS A 128 -30.98 -18.70 -7.96
CA HIS A 128 -31.11 -18.93 -6.52
C HIS A 128 -31.26 -20.41 -6.14
N LEU A 129 -31.90 -21.23 -6.97
CA LEU A 129 -32.11 -22.67 -6.73
C LEU A 129 -30.88 -23.53 -7.05
N ASN A 130 -30.08 -23.15 -8.06
CA ASN A 130 -28.90 -23.92 -8.49
C ASN A 130 -27.62 -23.64 -7.69
N ARG A 131 -27.62 -22.64 -6.79
CA ARG A 131 -26.47 -22.34 -5.92
C ARG A 131 -26.78 -22.72 -4.48
N ARG A 132 -25.81 -23.35 -3.81
CA ARG A 132 -25.81 -23.49 -2.34
C ARG A 132 -25.89 -22.07 -1.76
N THR A 133 -27.03 -21.70 -1.18
CA THR A 133 -27.34 -20.35 -0.67
C THR A 133 -26.24 -19.79 0.25
N GLY A 134 -25.59 -20.65 1.04
CA GLY A 134 -24.44 -20.27 1.89
C GLY A 134 -23.15 -19.93 1.14
N GLY A 135 -22.88 -20.56 -0.02
CA GLY A 135 -21.71 -20.24 -0.85
C GLY A 135 -21.87 -18.89 -1.56
N LEU A 136 -23.07 -18.62 -2.09
CA LEU A 136 -23.39 -17.34 -2.72
C LEU A 136 -23.29 -16.17 -1.73
N ALA A 137 -23.84 -16.32 -0.52
CA ALA A 137 -23.74 -15.30 0.52
C ALA A 137 -22.28 -15.00 0.88
N ARG A 138 -21.44 -16.03 0.99
CA ARG A 138 -20.00 -15.90 1.28
C ARG A 138 -19.22 -15.25 0.15
N ASP A 139 -19.58 -15.53 -1.10
CA ASP A 139 -18.96 -14.90 -2.27
C ASP A 139 -19.32 -13.41 -2.35
N ILE A 140 -20.57 -13.05 -2.03
CA ILE A 140 -21.01 -11.65 -1.94
C ILE A 140 -20.25 -10.93 -0.83
N GLU A 141 -20.19 -11.51 0.37
CA GLU A 141 -19.47 -10.93 1.50
C GLU A 141 -17.97 -10.73 1.17
N ARG A 142 -17.32 -11.73 0.57
CA ARG A 142 -15.92 -11.61 0.12
C ARG A 142 -15.75 -10.55 -0.96
N GLY A 143 -16.69 -10.47 -1.90
CA GLY A 143 -16.66 -9.49 -2.99
C GLY A 143 -16.84 -8.05 -2.48
N THR A 144 -17.82 -7.81 -1.61
CA THR A 144 -18.07 -6.48 -1.02
C THR A 144 -16.93 -6.06 -0.11
N ASN A 145 -16.39 -6.98 0.71
CA ASN A 145 -15.21 -6.72 1.54
C ASN A 145 -13.96 -6.44 0.69
N GLY A 146 -13.77 -7.19 -0.40
CA GLY A 146 -12.68 -6.97 -1.35
C GLY A 146 -12.74 -5.60 -2.03
N ILE A 147 -13.92 -5.20 -2.52
CA ILE A 147 -14.13 -3.86 -3.10
C ILE A 147 -13.88 -2.77 -2.05
N SER A 148 -14.38 -2.97 -0.83
CA SER A 148 -14.19 -2.04 0.28
C SER A 148 -12.72 -1.86 0.65
N PHE A 149 -11.97 -2.95 0.67
CA PHE A 149 -10.53 -2.93 0.89
C PHE A 149 -9.79 -2.17 -0.22
N LEU A 150 -10.05 -2.49 -1.48
CA LEU A 150 -9.43 -1.81 -2.62
C LEU A 150 -9.74 -0.32 -2.64
N LEU A 151 -10.98 0.04 -2.30
CA LEU A 151 -11.41 1.42 -2.20
C LEU A 151 -10.65 2.19 -1.13
N ARG A 152 -10.59 1.66 0.11
CA ARG A 152 -9.80 2.24 1.19
C ARG A 152 -8.34 2.34 0.80
N PHE A 153 -7.79 1.28 0.24
CA PHE A 153 -6.39 1.26 -0.18
C PHE A 153 -6.10 2.36 -1.21
N PHE A 154 -6.98 2.55 -2.19
CA PHE A 154 -6.84 3.61 -3.19
C PHE A 154 -6.93 5.02 -2.56
N ILE A 155 -7.92 5.28 -1.71
CA ILE A 155 -8.15 6.61 -1.11
C ILE A 155 -7.06 6.98 -0.09
N PHE A 156 -6.63 6.03 0.74
CA PHE A 156 -5.72 6.32 1.86
C PHE A 156 -4.26 6.09 1.53
N ASN A 157 -3.93 5.31 0.50
CA ASN A 157 -2.55 5.04 0.10
C ASN A 157 -2.26 5.58 -1.30
N ILE A 158 -2.92 5.04 -2.34
CA ILE A 158 -2.53 5.34 -3.74
C ILE A 158 -2.72 6.82 -4.09
N ALA A 159 -3.89 7.39 -3.85
CA ALA A 159 -4.18 8.77 -4.23
C ALA A 159 -3.29 9.79 -3.49
N PRO A 160 -3.09 9.71 -2.15
CA PRO A 160 -2.13 10.54 -1.45
C PRO A 160 -0.70 10.38 -1.96
N THR A 161 -0.23 9.15 -2.20
CA THR A 161 1.13 8.91 -2.69
C THR A 161 1.35 9.50 -4.09
N LEU A 162 0.39 9.37 -5.01
CA LEU A 162 0.49 9.99 -6.34
C LEU A 162 0.53 11.52 -6.25
N PHE A 163 -0.30 12.09 -5.36
CA PHE A 163 -0.27 13.52 -5.09
C PHE A 163 1.09 13.97 -4.55
N GLU A 164 1.66 13.24 -3.58
CA GLU A 164 2.98 13.52 -2.99
C GLU A 164 4.08 13.49 -4.05
N ILE A 165 4.13 12.45 -4.88
CA ILE A 165 5.13 12.33 -5.94
C ILE A 165 5.02 13.50 -6.92
N THR A 166 3.79 13.86 -7.33
CA THR A 166 3.57 14.98 -8.26
C THR A 166 3.99 16.31 -7.65
N MET A 167 3.66 16.53 -6.38
CA MET A 167 4.03 17.74 -5.64
C MET A 167 5.55 17.85 -5.49
N VAL A 168 6.23 16.78 -5.05
CA VAL A 168 7.69 16.76 -4.87
C VAL A 168 8.40 16.94 -6.21
N ALA A 169 7.97 16.23 -7.27
CA ALA A 169 8.54 16.40 -8.61
C ALA A 169 8.35 17.84 -9.13
N GLY A 170 7.18 18.45 -8.88
CA GLY A 170 6.90 19.84 -9.26
C GLY A 170 7.78 20.84 -8.49
N ILE A 171 7.95 20.66 -7.18
CA ILE A 171 8.83 21.51 -6.37
C ILE A 171 10.27 21.39 -6.85
N LEU A 172 10.76 20.18 -7.13
CA LEU A 172 12.12 19.99 -7.64
C LEU A 172 12.31 20.60 -9.02
N LEU A 173 11.33 20.45 -9.91
CA LEU A 173 11.37 21.04 -11.25
C LEU A 173 11.53 22.56 -11.19
N ILE A 174 10.80 23.23 -10.30
CA ILE A 174 10.82 24.69 -10.16
C ILE A 174 12.09 25.18 -9.44
N ASN A 175 12.51 24.52 -8.36
CA ASN A 175 13.59 25.03 -7.50
C ASN A 175 14.99 24.55 -7.91
N TYR A 176 15.11 23.35 -8.47
CA TYR A 176 16.39 22.69 -8.74
C TYR A 176 16.57 22.32 -10.22
N GLY A 177 15.51 22.41 -11.02
CA GLY A 177 15.55 22.19 -12.46
C GLY A 177 15.07 20.79 -12.89
N ALA A 178 15.02 20.61 -14.22
CA ALA A 178 14.42 19.42 -14.84
C ALA A 178 15.19 18.12 -14.57
N GLU A 179 16.50 18.19 -14.34
CA GLU A 179 17.34 17.02 -14.08
C GLU A 179 16.96 16.30 -12.78
N TYR A 180 16.73 17.05 -11.69
CA TYR A 180 16.29 16.50 -10.41
C TYR A 180 14.88 15.91 -10.49
N ALA A 181 13.96 16.61 -11.17
CA ALA A 181 12.61 16.11 -11.39
C ALA A 181 12.61 14.81 -12.22
N ALA A 182 13.47 14.72 -13.24
CA ALA A 182 13.62 13.54 -14.07
C ALA A 182 14.09 12.32 -13.26
N VAL A 183 15.08 12.49 -12.37
CA VAL A 183 15.56 11.39 -11.51
C VAL A 183 14.44 10.82 -10.64
N ILE A 184 13.61 11.67 -10.02
CA ILE A 184 12.46 11.20 -9.22
C ILE A 184 11.43 10.48 -10.09
N VAL A 185 11.04 11.07 -11.22
CA VAL A 185 10.01 10.48 -12.09
C VAL A 185 10.47 9.12 -12.62
N VAL A 186 11.71 9.03 -13.10
CA VAL A 186 12.31 7.77 -13.58
C VAL A 186 12.39 6.75 -12.45
N SER A 187 12.84 7.16 -11.25
CA SER A 187 12.89 6.30 -10.07
C SER A 187 11.53 5.70 -9.72
N VAL A 188 10.48 6.52 -9.68
CA VAL A 188 9.11 6.10 -9.38
C VAL A 188 8.59 5.13 -10.45
N LEU A 189 8.83 5.41 -11.73
CA LEU A 189 8.42 4.53 -12.83
C LEU A 189 9.14 3.18 -12.79
N LEU A 190 10.44 3.19 -12.53
CA LEU A 190 11.24 1.97 -12.34
C LEU A 190 10.75 1.18 -11.13
N TYR A 191 10.57 1.84 -9.99
CA TYR A 191 10.05 1.24 -8.77
C TYR A 191 8.69 0.60 -9.00
N GLY A 192 7.74 1.32 -9.61
CA GLY A 192 6.40 0.82 -9.89
C GLY A 192 6.42 -0.37 -10.85
N SER A 193 7.17 -0.27 -11.95
CA SER A 193 7.27 -1.32 -12.96
C SER A 193 7.93 -2.59 -12.42
N PHE A 194 9.03 -2.43 -11.68
CA PHE A 194 9.72 -3.52 -11.00
C PHE A 194 8.80 -4.18 -9.97
N SER A 195 8.16 -3.39 -9.11
CA SER A 195 7.25 -3.88 -8.07
C SER A 195 6.10 -4.68 -8.66
N PHE A 196 5.51 -4.20 -9.76
CA PHE A 196 4.44 -4.90 -10.47
C PHE A 196 4.92 -6.24 -11.04
N ARG A 197 6.04 -6.24 -11.77
CA ARG A 197 6.64 -7.43 -12.37
C ARG A 197 7.01 -8.47 -11.31
N ALA A 198 7.68 -8.03 -10.24
CA ALA A 198 8.11 -8.87 -9.12
C ALA A 198 6.91 -9.44 -8.37
N THR A 199 5.85 -8.65 -8.14
CA THR A 199 4.62 -9.13 -7.49
C THR A 199 3.93 -10.22 -8.30
N ARG A 200 3.83 -10.06 -9.63
CA ARG A 200 3.26 -11.10 -10.50
C ARG A 200 4.07 -12.39 -10.45
N TRP A 201 5.41 -12.28 -10.53
CA TRP A 201 6.30 -13.44 -10.39
C TRP A 201 6.18 -14.09 -9.01
N ARG A 202 6.09 -13.31 -7.93
CA ARG A 202 5.96 -13.80 -6.56
C ARG A 202 4.63 -14.51 -6.27
N THR A 203 3.58 -14.18 -7.03
CA THR A 203 2.23 -14.75 -6.82
C THR A 203 2.22 -16.28 -6.88
N GLN A 204 3.07 -16.90 -7.69
CA GLN A 204 3.17 -18.36 -7.75
C GLN A 204 3.66 -18.97 -6.43
N TYR A 205 4.70 -18.41 -5.81
CA TYR A 205 5.23 -18.91 -4.54
C TYR A 205 4.28 -18.68 -3.37
N VAL A 206 3.50 -17.59 -3.42
CA VAL A 206 2.42 -17.35 -2.45
C VAL A 206 1.34 -18.43 -2.57
N ARG A 207 1.00 -18.85 -3.79
CA ARG A 207 0.05 -19.95 -4.01
C ARG A 207 0.62 -21.29 -3.54
N GLU A 208 1.88 -21.59 -3.86
CA GLU A 208 2.56 -22.82 -3.42
C GLU A 208 2.57 -22.95 -1.90
N VAL A 209 2.98 -21.89 -1.18
CA VAL A 209 3.02 -21.95 0.29
C VAL A 209 1.62 -22.08 0.89
N ASN A 210 0.62 -21.38 0.35
CA ASN A 210 -0.76 -21.49 0.86
C ASN A 210 -1.36 -22.88 0.62
N ALA A 211 -1.01 -23.53 -0.50
CA ALA A 211 -1.46 -24.90 -0.79
C ALA A 211 -0.80 -25.90 0.16
N ALA A 212 0.52 -25.80 0.37
CA ALA A 212 1.24 -26.67 1.29
C ALA A 212 0.78 -26.46 2.75
N ASP A 213 0.48 -25.23 3.16
CA ASP A 213 -0.05 -24.89 4.48
C ASP A 213 -1.43 -25.49 4.71
N SER A 214 -2.29 -25.44 3.69
CA SER A 214 -3.60 -26.08 3.75
C SER A 214 -3.49 -27.61 3.83
N ASP A 215 -2.56 -28.23 3.09
CA ASP A 215 -2.37 -29.69 3.12
C ASP A 215 -1.85 -30.16 4.48
N SER A 216 -0.80 -29.53 5.01
CA SER A 216 -0.23 -29.89 6.33
C SER A 216 -1.28 -29.70 7.44
N ASN A 217 -2.00 -28.59 7.44
CA ASN A 217 -3.05 -28.35 8.42
C ASN A 217 -4.21 -29.35 8.30
N THR A 218 -4.60 -29.71 7.07
CA THR A 218 -5.66 -30.72 6.86
C THR A 218 -5.24 -32.08 7.42
N ARG A 219 -4.00 -32.51 7.19
CA ARG A 219 -3.47 -33.78 7.74
C ARG A 219 -3.43 -33.80 9.26
N ALA A 220 -2.97 -32.70 9.87
CA ALA A 220 -2.94 -32.59 11.33
C ALA A 220 -4.36 -32.68 11.93
N VAL A 221 -5.31 -31.94 11.36
CA VAL A 221 -6.71 -31.96 11.81
C VAL A 221 -7.33 -33.34 11.62
N ASP A 222 -7.13 -33.98 10.47
CA ASP A 222 -7.68 -35.32 10.18
C ASP A 222 -7.13 -36.39 11.14
N SER A 223 -5.84 -36.36 11.45
CA SER A 223 -5.23 -37.27 12.44
C SER A 223 -5.81 -37.07 13.84
N LEU A 224 -6.00 -35.81 14.27
CA LEU A 224 -6.57 -35.50 15.58
C LEU A 224 -8.06 -35.81 15.69
N LEU A 225 -8.83 -35.61 14.62
CA LEU A 225 -10.25 -35.99 14.57
C LEU A 225 -10.42 -37.51 14.62
N ASN A 226 -9.49 -38.27 14.02
CA ASN A 226 -9.49 -39.73 14.00
C ASN A 226 -8.55 -40.34 15.04
N TYR A 227 -8.28 -39.62 16.14
CA TYR A 227 -7.30 -40.02 17.15
C TYR A 227 -7.54 -41.40 17.74
N GLU A 228 -8.80 -41.79 17.94
CA GLU A 228 -9.18 -43.11 18.46
C GLU A 228 -8.69 -44.24 17.55
N THR A 229 -8.80 -44.07 16.23
CA THR A 229 -8.33 -45.06 15.25
C THR A 229 -6.81 -45.15 15.26
N VAL A 230 -6.12 -44.01 15.33
CA VAL A 230 -4.65 -43.97 15.42
C VAL A 230 -4.17 -44.74 16.66
N LYS A 231 -4.82 -44.52 17.82
CA LYS A 231 -4.51 -45.23 19.07
C LYS A 231 -4.86 -46.71 19.02
N TYR A 232 -6.00 -47.07 18.44
CA TYR A 232 -6.44 -48.46 18.33
C TYR A 232 -5.42 -49.31 17.55
N PHE A 233 -4.80 -48.73 16.51
CA PHE A 233 -3.80 -49.40 15.69
C PHE A 233 -2.35 -49.12 16.10
N THR A 234 -2.09 -48.33 17.16
CA THR A 234 -0.73 -47.92 17.59
C THR A 234 0.10 -47.31 16.43
N ASN A 235 -0.55 -46.47 15.62
CA ASN A 235 0.02 -45.89 14.40
C ASN A 235 0.51 -44.44 14.57
N GLU A 236 0.79 -44.00 15.80
CA GLU A 236 1.19 -42.62 16.07
C GLU A 236 2.47 -42.21 15.33
N ALA A 237 3.47 -43.10 15.29
CA ALA A 237 4.72 -42.85 14.58
C ALA A 237 4.51 -42.71 13.07
N PHE A 238 3.61 -43.52 12.50
CA PHE A 238 3.26 -43.47 11.09
C PHE A 238 2.56 -42.15 10.72
N GLU A 239 1.59 -41.71 11.54
CA GLU A 239 0.94 -40.41 11.32
C GLU A 239 1.90 -39.24 11.52
N ALA A 240 2.82 -39.33 12.48
CA ALA A 240 3.87 -38.33 12.68
C ALA A 240 4.80 -38.23 11.47
N GLU A 241 5.27 -39.35 10.92
CA GLU A 241 6.12 -39.37 9.72
C GLU A 241 5.37 -38.82 8.49
N ARG A 242 4.09 -39.18 8.34
CA ARG A 242 3.25 -38.66 7.25
C ARG A 242 3.03 -37.15 7.36
N TYR A 243 2.95 -36.62 8.57
CA TYR A 243 2.87 -35.18 8.82
C TYR A 243 4.22 -34.49 8.58
N ASP A 244 5.33 -35.11 8.98
CA ASP A 244 6.70 -34.61 8.78
C ASP A 244 7.01 -34.41 7.28
N VAL A 245 6.64 -35.37 6.44
CA VAL A 245 6.75 -35.24 4.97
C VAL A 245 5.96 -34.04 4.43
N ALA A 246 4.77 -33.76 4.99
CA ALA A 246 3.99 -32.60 4.59
C ALA A 246 4.62 -31.28 5.08
N LEU A 247 5.26 -31.29 6.26
CA LEU A 247 6.01 -30.17 6.79
C LEU A 247 7.25 -29.86 5.95
N ASP A 248 7.97 -30.86 5.45
CA ASP A 248 9.11 -30.67 4.55
C ASP A 248 8.73 -29.90 3.28
N ILE A 249 7.60 -30.28 2.67
CA ILE A 249 7.06 -29.60 1.47
C ILE A 249 6.68 -28.16 1.82
N TRP A 250 5.99 -27.97 2.94
CA TRP A 250 5.62 -26.64 3.43
C TRP A 250 6.85 -25.77 3.69
N GLU A 251 7.90 -26.32 4.30
CA GLU A 251 9.12 -25.60 4.63
C GLU A 251 9.84 -25.15 3.35
N GLN A 252 9.96 -26.03 2.35
CA GLN A 252 10.55 -25.68 1.06
C GLN A 252 9.76 -24.58 0.34
N ALA A 253 8.42 -24.68 0.31
CA ALA A 253 7.56 -23.65 -0.26
C ALA A 253 7.68 -22.32 0.50
N ARG A 254 7.76 -22.37 1.84
CA ARG A 254 7.93 -21.20 2.70
C ARG A 254 9.27 -20.52 2.46
N ARG A 255 10.36 -21.28 2.31
CA ARG A 255 11.69 -20.77 1.96
C ARG A 255 11.67 -20.04 0.61
N LYS A 256 11.09 -20.63 -0.43
CA LYS A 256 10.93 -19.99 -1.76
C LYS A 256 10.12 -18.70 -1.67
N ASN A 257 8.99 -18.70 -0.97
CA ASN A 257 8.19 -17.49 -0.75
C ASN A 257 8.99 -16.39 -0.03
N ARG A 258 9.78 -16.75 0.99
CA ARG A 258 10.64 -15.79 1.71
C ARG A 258 11.75 -15.22 0.83
N LEU A 259 12.41 -16.05 0.03
CA LEU A 259 13.43 -15.60 -0.94
C LEU A 259 12.84 -14.69 -2.01
N SER A 260 11.62 -14.98 -2.49
CA SER A 260 10.94 -14.10 -3.47
C SER A 260 10.59 -12.73 -2.87
N LEU A 261 10.25 -12.67 -1.58
CA LEU A 261 10.01 -11.41 -0.87
C LEU A 261 11.32 -10.64 -0.65
N PHE A 262 12.41 -11.34 -0.32
CA PHE A 262 13.73 -10.75 -0.24
C PHE A 262 14.16 -10.13 -1.57
N ALA A 263 13.98 -10.83 -2.69
CA ALA A 263 14.30 -10.29 -4.01
C ALA A 263 13.48 -9.05 -4.36
N LEU A 264 12.19 -9.03 -4.01
CA LEU A 264 11.32 -7.87 -4.20
C LEU A 264 11.79 -6.67 -3.35
N ASN A 265 11.97 -6.86 -2.04
CA ASN A 265 12.39 -5.79 -1.13
C ASN A 265 13.80 -5.28 -1.48
N GLY A 266 14.72 -6.20 -1.81
CA GLY A 266 16.09 -5.87 -2.20
C GLY A 266 16.16 -5.08 -3.51
N GLY A 267 15.40 -5.47 -4.53
CA GLY A 267 15.35 -4.71 -5.78
C GLY A 267 14.70 -3.32 -5.61
N GLN A 268 13.66 -3.22 -4.79
CA GLN A 268 13.06 -1.93 -4.43
C GLN A 268 14.05 -1.03 -3.68
N ALA A 269 14.75 -1.57 -2.68
CA ALA A 269 15.76 -0.84 -1.91
C ALA A 269 16.93 -0.39 -2.80
N LEU A 270 17.36 -1.22 -3.75
CA LEU A 270 18.41 -0.87 -4.71
C LEU A 270 17.99 0.30 -5.60
N ILE A 271 16.76 0.30 -6.14
CA ILE A 271 16.24 1.40 -6.95
C ILE A 271 16.25 2.70 -6.13
N ILE A 272 15.74 2.66 -4.89
CA ILE A 272 15.71 3.83 -4.00
C ILE A 272 17.12 4.33 -3.71
N ALA A 273 18.04 3.44 -3.33
CA ALA A 273 19.41 3.79 -3.00
C ALA A 273 20.13 4.45 -4.18
N LEU A 274 20.05 3.85 -5.38
CA LEU A 274 20.65 4.43 -6.60
C LEU A 274 20.07 5.81 -6.92
N SER A 275 18.76 5.98 -6.75
CA SER A 275 18.08 7.26 -7.01
C SER A 275 18.53 8.34 -6.02
N GLN A 276 18.63 7.99 -4.73
CA GLN A 276 19.11 8.89 -3.68
C GLN A 276 20.58 9.25 -3.88
N THR A 277 21.43 8.27 -4.20
CA THR A 277 22.86 8.50 -4.48
C THR A 277 23.04 9.39 -5.72
N ALA A 278 22.26 9.18 -6.78
CA ALA A 278 22.29 10.03 -7.96
C ALA A 278 21.88 11.48 -7.62
N MET A 279 20.80 11.68 -6.88
CA MET A 279 20.38 13.02 -6.44
C MET A 279 21.43 13.71 -5.57
N LEU A 280 22.00 12.99 -4.60
CA LEU A 280 23.06 13.53 -3.74
C LEU A 280 24.33 13.86 -4.54
N GLY A 281 24.71 13.02 -5.51
CA GLY A 281 25.86 13.28 -6.37
C GLY A 281 25.66 14.51 -7.26
N MET A 282 24.48 14.68 -7.86
CA MET A 282 24.13 15.88 -8.62
C MET A 282 24.17 17.12 -7.72
N ALA A 283 23.60 17.04 -6.52
CA ALA A 283 23.61 18.15 -5.56
C ALA A 283 25.04 18.53 -5.15
N ALA A 284 25.90 17.55 -4.84
CA ALA A 284 27.29 17.80 -4.48
C ALA A 284 28.07 18.51 -5.60
N ILE A 285 27.88 18.08 -6.86
CA ILE A 285 28.50 18.74 -8.03
C ILE A 285 27.95 20.15 -8.22
N ALA A 286 26.65 20.36 -8.00
CA ALA A 286 26.02 21.68 -8.14
C ALA A 286 26.50 22.68 -7.07
N VAL A 287 26.76 22.20 -5.85
CA VAL A 287 27.35 22.98 -4.74
C VAL A 287 28.80 23.33 -5.04
N ASP A 288 29.60 22.36 -5.50
CA ASP A 288 31.01 22.59 -5.90
C ASP A 288 31.13 23.65 -7.01
N LYS A 289 30.19 23.64 -7.97
CA LYS A 289 30.10 24.65 -9.03
C LYS A 289 29.53 26.00 -8.57
N GLY A 290 29.16 26.16 -7.30
CA GLY A 290 28.57 27.39 -6.75
C GLY A 290 27.15 27.70 -7.24
N SER A 291 26.49 26.74 -7.91
CA SER A 291 25.14 26.91 -8.46
C SER A 291 24.02 26.61 -7.45
N MET A 292 24.36 25.97 -6.33
CA MET A 292 23.45 25.64 -5.23
C MET A 292 24.12 25.90 -3.87
N THR A 293 23.32 26.25 -2.87
CA THR A 293 23.78 26.32 -1.47
C THR A 293 24.00 24.92 -0.90
N LEU A 294 24.78 24.82 0.17
CA LEU A 294 25.06 23.54 0.84
C LEU A 294 23.79 22.82 1.36
N GLY A 295 22.80 23.57 1.82
CA GLY A 295 21.49 23.06 2.26
C GLY A 295 20.38 23.23 1.24
#